data_AF-A0A9E5UX69-F1
#
_entry.id   AF-A0A9E5UX69-F1
#
_cell.length_a   1.000
_cell.length_b   1.000
_cell.length_c   1.000
_cell.angle_alpha   90.00
_cell.angle_beta   90.00
_cell.angle_gamma   90.00
#
_symmetry.space_group_name_H-M   'P 1'
#
loop_
_entity.id
_entity.type
_entity.pdbx_description
1 polymer ?
#
loop_
_entity_poly.entity_id
_entity_poly.type
_entity_poly.pdbx_seq_one_letter_code
_entity_poly.pdbx_strand_id
1 'polypeptide(L)'
;MSGLRRHLEPFRLLHERLDLLPLRQEVARPGVNEALRLSICLADPAERDRVALLRRGSGPQCGLALWVERAEKPLFLEFKLPPERYQQVLAALRTSKFDTLDDDPDVGAVGQTLWLLERGSGAFVHDVVLAPQGGRGHHRELALAVRKLLPEALRPVNL
;
A
#
# COMPACT_ATOMS: atom_id res chain seq x y z
N MET A 1 3.65 -11.78 22.41
CA MET A 1 3.57 -11.35 21.00
C MET A 1 4.13 -9.93 20.78
N SER A 2 5.41 -9.64 21.05
CA SER A 2 5.91 -8.24 20.98
C SER A 2 7.23 -8.00 20.23
N GLY A 3 7.89 -9.05 19.71
CA GLY A 3 9.17 -8.90 18.98
C GLY A 3 8.98 -8.55 17.50
N LEU A 4 8.07 -9.24 16.82
CA LEU A 4 7.86 -9.10 15.36
C LEU A 4 7.36 -7.69 14.99
N ARG A 5 6.38 -7.13 15.72
CA ARG A 5 5.86 -5.78 15.46
C ARG A 5 6.95 -4.70 15.55
N ARG A 6 7.85 -4.77 16.54
CA ARG A 6 8.94 -3.78 16.70
C ARG A 6 9.91 -3.78 15.52
N HIS A 7 10.14 -4.93 14.90
CA HIS A 7 11.03 -5.01 13.73
C HIS A 7 10.41 -4.39 12.48
N LEU A 8 9.08 -4.34 12.38
CA LEU A 8 8.34 -3.79 11.25
C LEU A 8 8.06 -2.29 11.39
N GLU A 9 8.26 -1.68 12.56
CA GLU A 9 8.02 -0.24 12.78
C GLU A 9 8.74 0.66 11.77
N PRO A 10 10.05 0.49 11.47
CA PRO A 10 10.72 1.31 10.46
C PRO A 10 10.06 1.23 9.07
N PHE A 11 9.50 0.07 8.72
CA PHE A 11 8.78 -0.13 7.47
C PHE A 11 7.42 0.59 7.48
N ARG A 12 6.75 0.62 8.62
CA ARG A 12 5.47 1.34 8.80
C ARG A 12 5.60 2.85 8.65
N LEU A 13 6.81 3.37 8.84
CA LEU A 13 7.16 4.78 8.65
C LEU A 13 7.72 5.08 7.25
N LEU A 14 7.66 4.15 6.27
CA LEU A 14 8.18 4.40 4.92
C LEU A 14 7.58 5.66 4.27
N HIS A 15 6.31 5.92 4.53
CA HIS A 15 5.62 7.11 4.03
C HIS A 15 6.25 8.43 4.54
N GLU A 16 6.79 8.45 5.76
CA GLU A 16 7.44 9.62 6.34
C GLU A 16 8.77 9.92 5.65
N ARG A 17 9.51 8.89 5.21
CA ARG A 17 10.73 9.04 4.41
C ARG A 17 10.49 9.74 3.07
N LEU A 18 9.24 9.74 2.59
CA LEU A 18 8.81 10.40 1.36
C LEU A 18 8.00 11.68 1.63
N ASP A 19 8.04 12.21 2.84
CA ASP A 19 7.31 13.40 3.30
C ASP A 19 5.79 13.31 3.05
N LEU A 20 5.22 12.10 3.16
CA LEU A 20 3.80 11.87 2.97
C LEU A 20 3.06 11.95 4.31
N LEU A 21 1.83 12.45 4.27
CA LEU A 21 0.98 12.50 5.45
C LEU A 21 0.59 11.08 5.91
N PRO A 22 0.36 10.87 7.22
CA PRO A 22 -0.28 9.66 7.71
C PRO A 22 -1.64 9.44 7.05
N LEU A 23 -2.03 8.18 6.79
CA LEU A 23 -3.26 7.88 6.05
C LEU A 23 -4.51 8.47 6.72
N ARG A 24 -4.55 8.51 8.06
CA ARG A 24 -5.62 9.15 8.84
C ARG A 24 -5.82 10.62 8.45
N GLN A 25 -4.73 11.35 8.21
CA GLN A 25 -4.81 12.76 7.81
C GLN A 25 -5.22 12.89 6.35
N GLU A 26 -4.77 11.96 5.48
CA GLU A 26 -5.19 11.93 4.07
C GLU A 26 -6.70 11.73 3.92
N VAL A 27 -7.30 10.82 4.69
CA VAL A 27 -8.76 10.58 4.63
C VAL A 27 -9.58 11.69 5.30
N ALA A 28 -8.96 12.54 6.12
CA ALA A 28 -9.60 13.71 6.71
C ALA A 28 -9.66 14.91 5.75
N ARG A 29 -9.01 14.84 4.58
CA ARG A 29 -9.01 15.94 3.61
C ARG A 29 -10.39 16.10 2.97
N PRO A 30 -10.87 17.34 2.77
CA PRO A 30 -12.11 17.59 2.07
C PRO A 30 -12.14 16.90 0.70
N GLY A 31 -13.23 16.18 0.41
CA GLY A 31 -13.41 15.48 -0.85
C GLY A 31 -12.75 14.10 -0.95
N VAL A 32 -12.12 13.59 0.12
CA VAL A 32 -11.64 12.20 0.21
C VAL A 32 -12.62 11.38 1.06
N ASN A 33 -13.21 10.35 0.48
CA ASN A 33 -14.14 9.46 1.18
C ASN A 33 -13.43 8.21 1.73
N GLU A 34 -12.49 7.69 0.93
CA GLU A 34 -11.70 6.51 1.25
C GLU A 34 -10.34 6.62 0.56
N ALA A 35 -9.30 6.10 1.21
CA ALA A 35 -7.99 5.99 0.63
C ALA A 35 -7.33 4.65 0.96
N LEU A 36 -6.53 4.17 0.02
CA LEU A 36 -5.70 2.98 0.16
C LEU A 36 -4.26 3.36 -0.10
N ARG A 37 -3.36 3.03 0.83
CA ARG A 37 -1.92 3.26 0.68
C ARG A 37 -1.19 1.94 0.62
N LEU A 38 -0.37 1.76 -0.41
CA LEU A 38 0.53 0.63 -0.56
C LEU A 38 1.96 1.12 -0.49
N SER A 39 2.63 0.83 0.62
CA SER A 39 4.05 1.08 0.84
C SER A 39 4.82 -0.20 0.48
N ILE A 40 5.85 -0.08 -0.35
CA ILE A 40 6.63 -1.21 -0.87
C ILE A 40 8.09 -0.99 -0.53
N CYS A 41 8.63 -1.87 0.30
CA CYS A 41 10.07 -1.96 0.56
C CYS A 41 10.64 -3.14 -0.22
N LEU A 42 11.63 -2.87 -1.07
CA LEU A 42 12.15 -3.86 -2.00
C LEU A 42 13.36 -4.60 -1.41
N ALA A 43 13.45 -5.89 -1.72
CA ALA A 43 14.59 -6.72 -1.32
C ALA A 43 15.90 -6.29 -1.99
N ASP A 44 15.81 -5.91 -3.27
CA ASP A 44 16.96 -5.49 -4.05
C ASP A 44 17.32 -4.04 -3.72
N PRO A 45 18.51 -3.76 -3.15
CA PRO A 45 18.93 -2.39 -2.85
C PRO A 45 19.20 -1.53 -4.09
N ALA A 46 19.30 -2.15 -5.29
CA ALA A 46 19.37 -1.42 -6.55
C ALA A 46 18.01 -0.84 -6.95
N GLU A 47 16.90 -1.43 -6.47
CA GLU A 47 15.57 -0.86 -6.64
C GLU A 47 15.25 0.15 -5.54
N ARG A 48 14.26 1.01 -5.80
CA ARG A 48 13.84 2.05 -4.85
C ARG A 48 12.48 1.76 -4.26
N ASP A 49 12.42 1.92 -2.94
CA ASP A 49 11.20 1.89 -2.17
C ASP A 49 10.19 2.89 -2.74
N ARG A 50 8.91 2.58 -2.59
CA ARG A 50 7.85 3.39 -3.18
C ARG A 50 6.57 3.31 -2.39
N VAL A 51 5.76 4.36 -2.51
CA VAL A 51 4.45 4.46 -1.88
C VAL A 51 3.43 4.83 -2.94
N ALA A 52 2.37 4.04 -3.05
CA ALA A 52 1.23 4.32 -3.90
C ALA A 52 0.01 4.69 -3.04
N LEU A 53 -0.74 5.73 -3.42
CA LEU A 53 -1.93 6.20 -2.72
C LEU A 53 -3.09 6.30 -3.70
N LEU A 54 -4.04 5.39 -3.55
CA LEU A 54 -5.30 5.39 -4.27
C LEU A 54 -6.32 6.17 -3.45
N ARG A 55 -6.83 7.27 -4.00
CA ARG A 55 -7.87 8.09 -3.36
C ARG A 55 -9.19 7.97 -4.11
N ARG A 56 -10.27 7.84 -3.34
CA ARG A 56 -11.65 7.94 -3.81
C ARG A 56 -12.28 9.22 -3.28
N GLY A 57 -12.67 10.09 -4.19
CA GLY A 57 -13.53 11.24 -3.89
C GLY A 57 -14.99 11.02 -4.30
N SER A 58 -15.75 12.11 -4.32
CA SER A 58 -17.18 12.12 -4.69
C SER A 58 -17.44 12.03 -6.21
N GLY A 59 -16.47 12.42 -7.05
CA GLY A 59 -16.58 12.36 -8.52
C GLY A 59 -16.50 10.94 -9.11
N PRO A 60 -16.59 10.74 -10.43
CA PRO A 60 -16.56 9.39 -11.03
C PRO A 60 -15.16 8.77 -11.11
N GLN A 61 -14.09 9.58 -11.05
CA GLN A 61 -12.72 9.10 -11.21
C GLN A 61 -12.05 8.81 -9.87
N CYS A 62 -11.12 7.85 -9.87
CA CYS A 62 -10.21 7.58 -8.77
C CYS A 62 -8.79 7.95 -9.19
N GLY A 63 -8.03 8.58 -8.30
CA GLY A 63 -6.63 8.95 -8.55
C GLY A 63 -5.69 8.00 -7.83
N LEU A 64 -4.73 7.43 -8.54
CA LEU A 64 -3.59 6.73 -7.96
C LEU A 64 -2.35 7.60 -8.13
N ALA A 65 -1.80 8.03 -7.01
CA ALA A 65 -0.53 8.72 -6.97
C ALA A 65 0.58 7.74 -6.54
N LEU A 66 1.75 7.83 -7.14
CA LEU A 66 2.91 7.00 -6.84
C LEU A 66 4.13 7.89 -6.59
N TRP A 67 4.77 7.67 -5.44
CA TRP A 67 6.04 8.26 -5.08
C TRP A 67 7.10 7.17 -5.07
N VAL A 68 8.21 7.40 -5.77
CA VAL A 68 9.37 6.50 -5.79
C VAL A 68 10.55 7.23 -5.18
N GLU A 69 11.21 6.60 -4.22
CA GLU A 69 12.39 7.16 -3.56
C GLU A 69 13.51 7.48 -4.56
N ARG A 70 14.14 8.65 -4.40
CA ARG A 70 15.31 9.10 -5.16
C ARG A 70 16.18 9.99 -4.27
N ALA A 71 17.46 10.15 -4.61
CA ALA A 71 18.45 10.82 -3.77
C ALA A 71 18.13 12.29 -3.45
N GLU A 72 17.60 13.06 -4.41
CA GLU A 72 17.29 14.48 -4.20
C GLU A 72 15.82 14.73 -3.92
N LYS A 73 14.94 14.19 -4.78
CA LYS A 73 13.49 14.38 -4.68
C LYS A 73 12.76 13.14 -5.19
N PRO A 74 11.73 12.64 -4.47
CA PRO A 74 10.94 11.52 -4.95
C PRO A 74 10.36 11.79 -6.34
N LEU A 75 10.43 10.78 -7.22
CA LEU A 75 9.69 10.83 -8.46
C LEU A 75 8.21 10.67 -8.15
N PHE A 76 7.40 11.56 -8.73
CA PHE A 76 5.95 11.55 -8.58
C PHE A 76 5.28 11.21 -9.91
N LEU A 77 4.36 10.24 -9.88
CA LEU A 77 3.54 9.82 -11.02
C LEU A 77 2.07 9.80 -10.60
N GLU A 78 1.16 10.19 -11.48
CA GLU A 78 -0.28 10.16 -11.24
C GLU A 78 -1.00 9.41 -12.36
N PHE A 79 -1.93 8.54 -11.96
CA PHE A 79 -2.73 7.70 -12.84
C PHE A 79 -4.21 7.89 -12.53
N LYS A 80 -5.03 7.89 -13.57
CA LYS A 80 -6.48 7.83 -13.44
C LYS A 80 -6.92 6.38 -13.51
N LEU A 81 -7.64 5.91 -12.49
CA LEU A 81 -8.23 4.58 -12.49
C LEU A 81 -9.72 4.66 -12.85
N PRO A 82 -10.21 3.75 -13.70
CA PRO A 82 -11.63 3.64 -13.95
C PRO A 82 -12.36 3.20 -12.68
N PRO A 83 -13.58 3.72 -12.42
CA PRO A 83 -14.33 3.42 -11.20
C PRO A 83 -14.53 1.90 -10.98
N GLU A 84 -14.68 1.12 -12.04
CA GLU A 84 -14.86 -0.34 -11.98
C GLU A 84 -13.64 -1.03 -11.36
N ARG A 85 -12.42 -0.57 -11.70
CA ARG A 85 -11.19 -1.13 -11.14
C ARG A 85 -11.08 -0.82 -9.65
N TYR A 86 -11.48 0.38 -9.24
CA TYR A 86 -11.56 0.71 -7.81
C TYR A 86 -12.57 -0.19 -7.08
N GLN A 87 -13.75 -0.44 -7.65
CA GLN A 87 -14.72 -1.37 -7.05
C GLN A 87 -14.16 -2.81 -6.95
N GLN A 88 -13.39 -3.25 -7.94
CA GLN A 88 -12.69 -4.53 -7.88
C GLN A 88 -11.64 -4.58 -6.76
N VAL A 89 -10.92 -3.48 -6.52
CA VAL A 89 -9.99 -3.38 -5.39
C VAL A 89 -10.75 -3.56 -4.07
N LEU A 90 -11.85 -2.83 -3.87
CA LEU A 90 -12.65 -2.96 -2.64
C LEU A 90 -13.24 -4.36 -2.47
N ALA A 91 -13.70 -4.98 -3.56
CA ALA A 91 -14.18 -6.35 -3.53
C ALA A 91 -13.07 -7.32 -3.12
N ALA A 92 -11.85 -7.15 -3.62
CA ALA A 92 -10.72 -7.97 -3.24
C ALA A 92 -10.36 -7.82 -1.75
N LEU A 93 -10.37 -6.61 -1.20
CA LEU A 93 -10.12 -6.38 0.24
C LEU A 93 -11.16 -7.06 1.13
N ARG A 94 -12.44 -7.05 0.72
CA ARG A 94 -13.50 -7.77 1.44
C ARG A 94 -13.28 -9.28 1.37
N THR A 95 -12.98 -9.82 0.20
CA THR A 95 -12.75 -11.26 0.00
C THR A 95 -11.55 -11.75 0.82
N SER A 96 -10.47 -10.97 0.90
CA SER A 96 -9.29 -11.29 1.71
C SER A 96 -9.48 -10.97 3.20
N LYS A 97 -10.67 -10.57 3.64
CA LYS A 97 -11.00 -10.16 5.03
C LYS A 97 -10.05 -9.10 5.59
N PHE A 98 -9.60 -8.17 4.73
CA PHE A 98 -8.54 -7.20 5.03
C PHE A 98 -8.76 -6.47 6.35
N ASP A 99 -9.97 -5.95 6.61
CA ASP A 99 -10.28 -5.14 7.80
C ASP A 99 -10.13 -5.89 9.15
N THR A 100 -9.96 -7.21 9.10
CA THR A 100 -9.74 -8.08 10.28
C THR A 100 -8.47 -8.92 10.15
N LEU A 101 -7.72 -8.73 9.06
CA LEU A 101 -6.53 -9.50 8.77
C LEU A 101 -5.37 -8.91 9.58
N ASP A 102 -4.65 -9.77 10.30
CA ASP A 102 -3.39 -9.41 10.96
C ASP A 102 -2.22 -9.43 9.96
N ASP A 103 -1.08 -8.89 10.37
CA ASP A 103 0.18 -9.01 9.63
C ASP A 103 0.48 -10.48 9.28
N ASP A 104 1.01 -10.70 8.07
CA ASP A 104 1.43 -12.02 7.61
C ASP A 104 2.49 -12.58 8.56
N PRO A 105 2.30 -13.76 9.17
CA PRO A 105 3.25 -14.32 10.13
C PRO A 105 4.63 -14.59 9.54
N ASP A 106 4.75 -14.70 8.21
CA ASP A 106 5.98 -15.02 7.50
C ASP A 106 6.83 -13.76 7.15
N VAL A 107 6.44 -12.56 7.60
CA VAL A 107 7.12 -11.28 7.26
C VAL A 107 8.52 -11.07 7.86
N GLY A 108 9.07 -12.05 8.57
CA GLY A 108 10.35 -11.94 9.27
C GLY A 108 11.60 -12.40 8.50
N ALA A 109 11.51 -12.85 7.25
CA ALA A 109 12.70 -13.31 6.52
C ALA A 109 13.54 -12.13 6.01
N VAL A 110 14.84 -12.14 6.33
CA VAL A 110 15.81 -11.13 5.86
C VAL A 110 15.86 -11.12 4.34
N GLY A 111 15.87 -9.93 3.73
CA GLY A 111 16.07 -9.77 2.29
C GLY A 111 14.84 -10.05 1.43
N GLN A 112 13.62 -9.94 1.98
CA GLN A 112 12.39 -10.08 1.21
C GLN A 112 11.73 -8.73 0.93
N THR A 113 11.03 -8.65 -0.21
CA THR A 113 10.13 -7.52 -0.48
C THR A 113 9.00 -7.54 0.53
N LEU A 114 8.71 -6.39 1.14
CA LEU A 114 7.61 -6.22 2.08
C LEU A 114 6.62 -5.20 1.53
N TRP A 115 5.33 -5.51 1.69
CA TRP A 115 4.24 -4.58 1.41
C TRP A 115 3.53 -4.23 2.70
N LEU A 116 3.24 -2.96 2.89
CA LEU A 116 2.33 -2.45 3.90
C LEU A 116 1.16 -1.88 3.15
N LEU A 117 0.03 -2.56 3.26
CA LEU A 117 -1.23 -2.08 2.72
C LEU A 117 -2.05 -1.48 3.86
N GLU A 118 -2.52 -0.27 3.65
CA GLU A 118 -3.33 0.47 4.60
C GLU A 118 -4.63 0.89 3.90
N ARG A 119 -5.73 0.86 4.64
CA ARG A 119 -7.03 1.39 4.22
C ARG A 119 -7.53 2.36 5.28
N GLY A 120 -8.03 3.49 4.82
CA GLY A 120 -8.70 4.45 5.68
C GLY A 120 -10.02 4.93 5.09
N SER A 121 -11.03 5.10 5.94
CA SER A 121 -12.28 5.77 5.61
C SER A 121 -12.84 6.45 6.86
N GLY A 122 -13.10 7.76 6.77
CA GLY A 122 -13.47 8.56 7.94
C GLY A 122 -12.44 8.45 9.07
N ALA A 123 -12.87 8.05 10.27
CA ALA A 123 -11.99 7.88 11.43
C ALA A 123 -11.28 6.52 11.50
N PHE A 124 -11.68 5.57 10.64
CA PHE A 124 -11.14 4.21 10.62
C PHE A 124 -9.88 4.15 9.76
N VAL A 125 -8.84 3.52 10.29
CA VAL A 125 -7.62 3.13 9.56
C VAL A 125 -7.24 1.73 10.00
N HIS A 126 -7.00 0.85 9.05
CA HIS A 126 -6.48 -0.50 9.27
C HIS A 126 -5.34 -0.79 8.32
N ASP A 127 -4.43 -1.65 8.73
CA ASP A 127 -3.22 -1.92 8.00
C ASP A 127 -2.76 -3.38 8.14
N VAL A 128 -2.03 -3.85 7.14
CA VAL A 128 -1.47 -5.20 7.08
C VAL A 128 -0.12 -5.14 6.41
N VAL A 129 0.89 -5.68 7.09
CA VAL A 129 2.19 -6.00 6.50
C VAL A 129 2.13 -7.41 5.92
N LEU A 130 2.60 -7.59 4.68
CA LEU A 130 2.68 -8.88 4.02
C LEU A 130 3.93 -9.04 3.16
N ALA A 131 4.36 -10.30 2.99
CA ALA A 131 5.42 -10.67 2.06
C ALA A 131 4.76 -11.23 0.77
N PRO A 132 4.78 -10.52 -0.36
CA PRO A 132 3.98 -10.86 -1.53
C PRO A 132 4.44 -12.15 -2.24
N GLN A 133 5.64 -12.64 -1.94
CA GLN A 133 6.19 -13.89 -2.51
C GLN A 133 5.92 -15.13 -1.63
N GLY A 134 5.80 -14.96 -0.31
CA GLY A 134 5.70 -16.06 0.66
C GLY A 134 4.31 -16.28 1.25
N GLY A 135 3.45 -15.26 1.22
CA GLY A 135 2.15 -15.30 1.88
C GLY A 135 1.26 -16.46 1.44
N ARG A 136 0.45 -16.95 2.38
CA ARG A 136 -0.55 -18.01 2.19
C ARG A 136 -1.96 -17.50 2.49
N GLY A 137 -2.98 -18.26 2.12
CA GLY A 137 -4.38 -17.92 2.39
C GLY A 137 -4.74 -16.49 1.95
N HIS A 138 -5.33 -15.72 2.87
CA HIS A 138 -5.80 -14.36 2.61
C HIS A 138 -4.68 -13.37 2.24
N HIS A 139 -3.46 -13.52 2.77
CA HIS A 139 -2.33 -12.67 2.39
C HIS A 139 -1.91 -12.91 0.93
N ARG A 140 -1.95 -14.17 0.47
CA ARG A 140 -1.70 -14.51 -0.93
C ARG A 140 -2.77 -13.92 -1.85
N GLU A 141 -4.04 -14.07 -1.48
CA GLU A 141 -5.17 -13.52 -2.24
C GLU A 141 -5.04 -12.00 -2.38
N LEU A 142 -4.69 -11.32 -1.28
CA LEU A 142 -4.44 -9.90 -1.25
C LEU A 142 -3.27 -9.50 -2.17
N ALA A 143 -2.14 -10.20 -2.09
CA ALA A 143 -0.98 -9.93 -2.93
C ALA A 143 -1.30 -10.11 -4.43
N LEU A 144 -2.04 -11.16 -4.79
CA LEU A 144 -2.49 -11.41 -6.16
C LEU A 144 -3.46 -10.33 -6.65
N ALA A 145 -4.39 -9.89 -5.80
CA ALA A 145 -5.32 -8.83 -6.14
C ALA A 145 -4.60 -7.51 -6.41
N VAL A 146 -3.64 -7.11 -5.56
CA VAL A 146 -2.83 -5.91 -5.77
C VAL A 146 -2.04 -6.00 -7.08
N ARG A 147 -1.39 -7.14 -7.39
CA ARG A 147 -0.69 -7.34 -8.67
C ARG A 147 -1.60 -7.16 -9.88
N LYS A 148 -2.82 -7.68 -9.80
CA LYS A 148 -3.80 -7.63 -10.89
C LYS A 148 -4.42 -6.24 -11.06
N LEU A 149 -4.75 -5.58 -9.95
CA LEU A 149 -5.61 -4.40 -9.94
C LEU A 149 -4.85 -3.09 -9.77
N LEU A 150 -3.62 -3.13 -9.28
CA LEU A 150 -2.74 -1.97 -9.11
C LEU A 150 -1.34 -2.21 -9.72
N PRO A 151 -1.23 -2.68 -10.98
CA PRO A 151 0.06 -2.95 -11.60
C PRO A 151 0.93 -1.69 -11.70
N GLU A 152 0.31 -0.50 -11.78
CA GLU A 152 1.02 0.78 -11.81
C GLU A 152 1.86 1.01 -10.54
N ALA A 153 1.38 0.56 -9.37
CA ALA A 153 2.11 0.68 -8.11
C ALA A 153 3.33 -0.24 -8.04
N LEU A 154 3.33 -1.34 -8.81
CA LEU A 154 4.38 -2.36 -8.80
C LEU A 154 5.39 -2.20 -9.94
N ARG A 155 5.08 -1.37 -10.93
CA ARG A 155 5.87 -1.26 -12.16
C ARG A 155 7.30 -0.83 -11.82
N PRO A 156 8.34 -1.56 -12.27
CA PRO A 156 9.72 -1.10 -12.17
C PRO A 156 9.84 0.28 -12.82
N VAL A 157 10.46 1.21 -12.11
CA VAL A 157 10.72 2.53 -12.65
C VAL A 157 12.20 2.59 -12.95
N ASN A 158 12.53 2.56 -14.24
CA ASN A 158 13.90 2.84 -14.69
C ASN A 158 14.19 4.29 -14.35
N LEU A 159 15.18 4.52 -13.47
CA LEU A 159 15.46 5.83 -12.92
C LEU A 159 16.39 6.66 -13.78
#